data_AF-E0R994-F1
#
_entry.id   AF-E0R994-F1
#
_cell.length_a   1.000
_cell.length_b   1.000
_cell.length_c   1.000
_cell.angle_alpha   90.00
_cell.angle_beta   90.00
_cell.angle_gamma   90.00
#
_symmetry.space_group_name_H-M   'P 1'
#
loop_
_entity.id
_entity.type
_entity.pdbx_description
1 polymer ?
#
loop_
_entity_poly.entity_id
_entity_poly.type
_entity_poly.pdbx_seq_one_letter_code
_entity_poly.pdbx_strand_id
1 'polypeptide(L)'
;MIAWPTMQSKVASSWMDRFPARDRLLEAIASGNADQFAGDLEAMGIEVGEDGELTIKNENKSNRIKYTCSMCETNIWGKPDLNVMCGDCHVAFEVAN
;
A
#
# COMPACT_ATOMS: atom_id res chain seq x y z
N MET A 1 5.63 -26.87 41.37
CA MET A 1 6.34 -26.63 40.10
C MET A 1 5.28 -26.56 39.02
N ILE A 2 4.92 -25.37 38.54
CA ILE A 2 3.90 -25.23 37.48
C ILE A 2 4.64 -24.74 36.24
N ALA A 3 4.77 -25.63 35.26
CA ALA A 3 5.28 -25.30 33.94
C ALA A 3 4.13 -24.72 33.11
N TRP A 4 4.27 -23.49 32.64
CA TRP A 4 3.36 -22.89 31.67
C TRP A 4 3.75 -23.35 30.27
N PRO A 5 2.83 -23.77 29.40
CA PRO A 5 3.18 -24.04 28.02
C PRO A 5 3.50 -22.72 27.32
N THR A 6 4.66 -22.64 26.68
CA THR A 6 4.98 -21.54 25.76
C THR A 6 4.15 -21.68 24.49
N MET A 7 2.95 -21.11 24.49
CA MET A 7 2.18 -20.91 23.28
C MET A 7 2.68 -19.62 22.61
N GLN A 8 3.76 -19.74 21.84
CA GLN A 8 4.16 -18.71 20.89
C GLN A 8 3.73 -19.14 19.49
N SER A 9 2.44 -19.04 19.19
CA SER A 9 2.03 -18.86 17.80
C SER A 9 2.24 -17.40 17.46
N LYS A 10 3.42 -17.04 16.95
CA LYS A 10 3.62 -15.78 16.25
C LYS A 10 2.79 -15.84 14.97
N VAL A 11 1.52 -15.44 15.03
CA VAL A 11 0.80 -15.04 13.83
C VAL A 11 1.35 -13.66 13.47
N ALA A 12 2.36 -13.66 12.60
CA ALA A 12 2.75 -12.46 11.90
C ALA A 12 1.59 -12.14 10.97
N SER A 13 0.66 -11.29 11.41
CA SER A 13 -0.37 -10.73 10.55
C SER A 13 0.33 -9.82 9.54
N SER A 14 0.84 -10.42 8.46
CA SER A 14 1.27 -9.66 7.32
C SER A 14 0.00 -9.09 6.68
N TRP A 15 0.13 -7.93 6.04
CA TRP A 15 -0.99 -7.35 5.30
C TRP A 15 -1.53 -8.32 4.21
N MET A 16 -0.71 -9.28 3.76
CA MET A 16 -1.09 -10.37 2.85
C MET A 16 -2.08 -11.37 3.45
N ASP A 17 -2.09 -11.60 4.77
CA ASP A 17 -2.96 -12.59 5.43
C ASP A 17 -4.42 -12.10 5.58
N ARG A 18 -4.70 -10.84 5.23
CA ARG A 18 -6.04 -10.25 5.18
C ARG A 18 -6.69 -10.29 3.81
N PHE A 19 -6.09 -10.95 2.81
CA PHE A 19 -6.71 -11.13 1.51
C PHE A 19 -7.46 -12.48 1.44
N PRO A 20 -8.78 -12.53 1.72
CA PRO A 20 -9.61 -13.72 1.52
C PRO A 20 -9.79 -14.15 0.04
N ALA A 21 -8.91 -13.70 -0.85
CA ALA A 21 -8.99 -13.89 -2.29
C ALA A 21 -8.02 -14.95 -2.82
N ARG A 22 -6.98 -15.37 -2.07
CA ARG A 22 -5.96 -16.30 -2.60
C ARG A 22 -6.55 -17.66 -2.98
N ASP A 23 -7.31 -18.28 -2.08
CA ASP A 23 -7.87 -19.61 -2.32
C ASP A 23 -8.94 -19.57 -3.43
N ARG A 24 -9.74 -18.49 -3.47
CA ARG A 24 -10.73 -18.26 -4.53
C ARG A 24 -10.09 -18.04 -5.90
N LEU A 25 -8.97 -17.31 -5.97
CA LEU A 25 -8.19 -17.13 -7.20
C LEU A 25 -7.61 -18.46 -7.68
N LEU A 26 -7.08 -19.29 -6.77
CA LEU A 26 -6.54 -20.61 -7.13
C LEU A 26 -7.62 -21.54 -7.70
N GLU A 27 -8.79 -21.57 -7.09
CA GLU A 27 -9.94 -22.35 -7.59
C GLU A 27 -10.44 -21.84 -8.94
N ALA A 28 -10.45 -20.52 -9.15
CA ALA A 28 -10.85 -19.91 -10.40
C ALA A 28 -9.88 -20.21 -11.56
N ILE A 29 -8.58 -20.16 -11.29
CA ILE A 29 -7.54 -20.56 -12.26
C ILE A 29 -7.69 -22.04 -12.59
N ALA A 30 -7.88 -22.90 -11.57
CA ALA A 30 -8.05 -24.35 -11.76
C ALA A 30 -9.34 -24.71 -12.53
N SER A 31 -10.39 -23.91 -12.39
CA SER A 31 -11.67 -24.11 -13.10
C SER A 31 -11.73 -23.41 -14.47
N GLY A 32 -10.67 -22.70 -14.88
CA GLY A 32 -10.62 -21.98 -16.16
C GLY A 32 -11.51 -20.74 -16.22
N ASN A 33 -11.97 -20.25 -15.07
CA ASN A 33 -12.89 -19.11 -14.94
C ASN A 33 -12.16 -17.83 -14.48
N ALA A 34 -10.86 -17.72 -14.76
CA ALA A 34 -10.03 -16.59 -14.34
C ALA A 34 -10.53 -15.24 -14.90
N ASP A 35 -11.26 -15.26 -16.02
CA ASP A 35 -11.88 -14.08 -16.63
C ASP A 35 -12.86 -13.35 -15.69
N GLN A 36 -13.45 -14.07 -14.73
CA GLN A 36 -14.35 -13.47 -13.74
C GLN A 36 -13.65 -12.49 -12.79
N PHE A 37 -12.32 -12.54 -12.72
CA PHE A 37 -11.48 -11.71 -11.86
C PHE A 37 -10.89 -10.51 -12.58
N ALA A 38 -11.20 -10.31 -13.87
CA ALA A 38 -10.68 -9.17 -14.64
C ALA A 38 -10.95 -7.82 -13.95
N GLY A 39 -12.16 -7.63 -13.39
CA GLY A 39 -12.50 -6.40 -12.65
C GLY A 39 -11.75 -6.27 -11.31
N ASP A 40 -11.46 -7.39 -10.64
CA ASP A 40 -10.68 -7.40 -9.40
C ASP A 40 -9.20 -7.11 -9.67
N LEU A 41 -8.65 -7.65 -10.76
CA LEU A 41 -7.29 -7.37 -11.23
C LEU A 41 -7.13 -5.88 -11.57
N GLU A 42 -8.10 -5.31 -12.27
CA GLU A 42 -8.13 -3.88 -12.58
C GLU A 42 -8.21 -3.03 -11.30
N ALA A 43 -9.04 -3.43 -10.32
CA ALA A 43 -9.15 -2.75 -9.02
C ALA A 43 -7.85 -2.82 -8.22
N MET A 44 -7.09 -3.91 -8.36
CA MET A 44 -5.74 -4.09 -7.81
C MET A 44 -4.65 -3.35 -8.61
N GLY A 45 -5.01 -2.69 -9.72
CA GLY A 45 -4.06 -1.97 -10.58
C GLY A 45 -3.17 -2.91 -11.39
N ILE A 46 -3.66 -4.09 -11.76
CA ILE A 46 -2.96 -5.08 -12.57
C ILE A 46 -3.64 -5.10 -13.94
N GLU A 47 -2.88 -4.86 -15.00
CA GLU A 47 -3.34 -4.99 -16.38
C GLU A 47 -2.88 -6.33 -16.95
N VAL A 48 -3.74 -6.94 -17.77
CA VAL A 48 -3.44 -8.17 -18.50
C VAL A 48 -3.17 -7.79 -19.96
N GLY A 49 -1.94 -8.00 -20.40
CA GLY A 49 -1.51 -7.83 -21.79
C GLY A 49 -2.14 -8.87 -22.72
N GLU A 50 -2.06 -8.61 -24.02
CA GLU A 50 -2.69 -9.43 -25.06
C GLU A 50 -2.10 -10.87 -25.15
N ASP A 51 -0.90 -11.07 -24.63
CA ASP A 51 -0.19 -12.35 -24.49
C ASP A 51 -0.31 -12.97 -23.09
N GLY A 52 -1.10 -12.36 -22.20
CA GLY A 52 -1.22 -12.75 -20.79
C GLY A 52 -0.14 -12.17 -19.88
N GLU A 53 0.69 -11.24 -20.36
CA GLU A 53 1.66 -10.53 -19.52
C GLU A 53 0.96 -9.64 -18.48
N LEU A 54 1.27 -9.83 -17.19
CA LEU A 54 0.68 -9.04 -16.10
C LEU A 54 1.56 -7.82 -15.82
N THR A 55 1.03 -6.61 -15.99
CA THR A 55 1.73 -5.38 -15.65
C THR A 55 1.05 -4.67 -14.48
N ILE A 56 1.84 -4.18 -13.52
CA ILE A 56 1.31 -3.43 -12.37
C ILE A 56 1.32 -1.95 -12.74
N LYS A 57 0.14 -1.35 -12.86
CA LYS A 57 -0.05 0.11 -12.90
C LYS A 57 0.33 0.69 -11.55
N ASN A 58 1.62 0.93 -11.37
CA ASN A 58 2.13 1.66 -10.22
C ASN A 58 1.95 3.18 -10.41
N GLU A 59 0.71 3.60 -10.69
CA GLU A 59 0.36 5.01 -10.57
C GLU A 59 0.40 5.34 -9.08
N ASN A 60 1.24 6.31 -8.71
CA ASN A 60 1.33 6.79 -7.35
C ASN A 60 0.00 7.51 -6.99
N LYS A 61 -1.01 6.73 -6.56
CA LYS A 61 -2.33 7.22 -6.10
C LYS A 61 -2.24 8.01 -4.80
N SER A 62 -1.05 8.09 -4.19
CA SER A 62 -0.86 8.95 -3.05
C SER A 62 -0.91 10.39 -3.55
N ASN A 63 -2.09 10.99 -3.42
CA ASN A 63 -2.36 12.43 -3.55
C ASN A 63 -1.64 13.23 -2.45
N ARG A 64 -0.38 12.89 -2.15
CA ARG A 64 0.46 13.53 -1.16
C ARG A 64 1.61 14.20 -1.89
N ILE A 65 1.84 15.46 -1.57
CA ILE A 65 2.99 16.22 -2.02
C ILE A 65 3.98 16.36 -0.88
N LYS A 66 5.25 16.57 -1.24
CA LYS A 66 6.32 16.76 -0.29
C LYS A 66 6.38 18.24 0.10
N TYR A 67 6.55 18.49 1.38
CA TYR A 67 6.89 19.80 1.92
C TYR A 67 8.22 19.76 2.66
N THR A 68 8.99 20.84 2.59
CA THR A 68 10.31 20.99 3.19
C THR A 68 10.37 22.26 4.04
N CYS A 69 10.92 22.15 5.24
CA CYS A 69 11.22 23.31 6.09
C CYS A 69 12.46 24.03 5.55
N SER A 70 12.39 25.34 5.32
CA SER A 70 13.49 26.14 4.78
C SER A 70 14.68 26.34 5.73
N MET A 71 14.51 26.04 7.02
CA MET A 71 15.53 26.27 8.04
C MET A 71 16.26 24.98 8.47
N CYS A 72 15.52 23.89 8.67
CA CYS A 72 16.07 22.62 9.16
C CYS A 72 16.00 21.47 8.14
N GLU A 73 15.52 21.74 6.92
CA GLU A 73 15.44 20.78 5.81
C GLU A 73 14.61 19.52 6.11
N THR A 74 13.84 19.54 7.21
CA THR A 74 12.90 18.47 7.54
C THR A 74 11.85 18.35 6.45
N ASN A 75 11.47 17.11 6.13
CA ASN A 75 10.54 16.80 5.06
C ASN A 75 9.28 16.13 5.62
N ILE A 76 8.10 16.51 5.11
CA ILE A 76 6.82 15.90 5.41
C ILE A 76 6.04 15.62 4.13
N TRP A 77 5.12 14.63 4.14
CA TRP A 77 4.24 14.34 3.01
C TRP A 77 2.79 14.49 3.44
N GLY A 78 2.03 15.32 2.73
CA GLY A 78 0.66 15.65 3.08
C GLY A 78 -0.19 15.93 1.85
N LYS A 79 -1.50 16.08 2.03
CA LYS A 79 -2.42 16.50 0.97
C LYS A 79 -1.96 17.85 0.38
N PRO A 80 -2.19 18.14 -0.91
CA PRO A 80 -2.05 19.49 -1.46
C PRO A 80 -2.73 20.56 -0.60
N ASP A 81 -2.19 21.78 -0.67
CA ASP A 81 -2.70 22.98 0.03
C ASP A 81 -2.71 22.90 1.57
N LEU A 82 -1.96 21.96 2.15
CA LEU A 82 -1.77 21.86 3.60
C LEU A 82 -0.87 23.00 4.10
N ASN A 83 -1.37 23.76 5.08
CA ASN A 83 -0.58 24.76 5.79
C ASN A 83 0.01 24.13 7.06
N VAL A 84 1.31 23.86 7.06
CA VAL A 84 2.02 23.22 8.19
C VAL A 84 3.13 24.13 8.69
N MET A 85 3.26 24.21 10.02
CA MET A 85 4.36 24.91 10.69
C MET A 85 5.37 23.91 11.25
N CYS A 86 6.66 24.24 11.14
CA CYS A 86 7.74 23.53 11.80
C CYS A 86 7.75 23.87 13.29
N GLY A 87 7.64 22.84 14.15
CA GLY A 87 7.64 23.03 15.61
C GLY A 87 8.98 23.52 16.17
N ASP A 88 10.09 23.18 15.51
CA ASP A 88 11.43 23.60 15.97
C ASP A 88 11.77 25.01 15.48
N CYS A 89 11.61 25.25 14.17
CA CYS A 89 12.00 26.50 13.54
C CYS A 89 10.90 27.58 13.59
N HIS A 90 9.67 27.21 13.93
CA HIS A 90 8.51 28.11 13.96
C HIS A 90 8.25 28.84 12.62
N VAL A 91 8.65 28.22 11.50
CA VAL A 91 8.40 28.69 10.13
C VAL A 91 7.44 27.75 9.41
N ALA A 92 6.74 28.27 8.40
CA ALA A 92 5.91 27.44 7.53
C ALA A 92 6.77 26.50 6.67
N PHE A 93 6.28 25.29 6.45
CA PHE A 93 6.83 24.40 5.45
C PHE A 93 6.47 24.90 4.05
N GLU A 94 7.38 24.72 3.09
CA GLU A 94 7.19 25.09 1.68
C GLU A 94 7.06 23.83 0.82
N VAL A 95 6.31 23.90 -0.28
CA VAL A 95 6.21 22.77 -1.22
C VAL A 95 7.58 22.56 -1.87
N ALA A 96 8.11 21.35 -1.76
CA ALA A 96 9.35 21.00 -2.45
C ALA A 96 9.04 20.80 -3.95
N ASN A 97 9.55 21.71 -4.78
CA ASN A 97 9.54 21.58 -6.24
C ASN A 97 10.36 20.37 -6.70
#